data_AF-A0A1G2HNS9-F1
#
_entry.id   AF-A0A1G2HNS9-F1
#
_cell.length_a   1.000
_cell.length_b   1.000
_cell.length_c   1.000
_cell.angle_alpha   90.00
_cell.angle_beta   90.00
_cell.angle_gamma   90.00
#
_symmetry.space_group_name_H-M   'P 1'
#
loop_
_entity.id
_entity.type
_entity.pdbx_description
1 polymer ?
#
loop_
_entity_poly.entity_id
_entity_poly.type
_entity_poly.pdbx_seq_one_letter_code
_entity_poly.pdbx_strand_id
1 'polypeptide(L)'
;MNKKLAIATLTLMALPVLSMADFQPGPVPDTNPNLDVVGIFNAIFNFIWPFFIGFAVIMFIVAGFQFLTAQGEPGKVTQARNSLIWGAVGVAVGVLAFSIPFVIRNQLNA
;
A
#
# COMPACT_ATOMS: atom_id res chain seq x y z
N MET A 1 -34.36 20.93 -17.99
CA MET A 1 -33.13 20.60 -17.24
C MET A 1 -32.78 19.15 -17.51
N ASN A 2 -31.66 18.92 -18.18
CA ASN A 2 -31.37 17.68 -18.88
C ASN A 2 -31.16 16.55 -17.88
N LYS A 3 -32.01 15.52 -17.90
CA LYS A 3 -31.94 14.36 -16.97
C LYS A 3 -30.53 13.72 -16.90
N LYS A 4 -29.77 13.85 -17.98
CA LYS A 4 -28.35 13.45 -18.09
C LYS A 4 -27.43 14.21 -17.12
N LEU A 5 -27.70 15.50 -16.88
CA LEU A 5 -26.92 16.34 -15.96
C LEU A 5 -27.15 15.92 -14.50
N ALA A 6 -28.38 15.56 -14.15
CA ALA A 6 -28.74 15.12 -12.79
C ALA A 6 -28.11 13.76 -12.42
N ILE A 7 -28.01 12.84 -13.39
CA ILE A 7 -27.37 11.54 -13.19
C ILE A 7 -25.85 11.72 -13.02
N ALA A 8 -25.23 12.59 -13.83
CA ALA A 8 -23.80 12.87 -13.75
C ALA A 8 -23.38 13.46 -12.39
N THR A 9 -24.18 14.35 -11.81
CA THR A 9 -23.92 14.92 -10.48
C THR A 9 -24.08 13.88 -9.37
N LEU A 10 -25.05 12.96 -9.49
CA LEU A 10 -25.26 11.91 -8.50
C LEU A 10 -24.11 10.90 -8.50
N THR A 11 -23.59 10.54 -9.68
CA THR A 11 -22.43 9.65 -9.80
C THR A 11 -21.15 10.28 -9.25
N LEU A 12 -20.95 11.60 -9.40
CA LEU A 12 -19.77 12.29 -8.88
C LEU A 12 -19.77 12.33 -7.33
N MET A 13 -20.95 12.42 -6.71
CA MET A 13 -21.11 12.38 -5.25
C MET A 13 -21.01 10.96 -4.66
N ALA A 14 -21.11 9.91 -5.50
CA ALA A 14 -20.95 8.52 -5.08
C ALA A 14 -19.49 8.04 -5.08
N LEU A 15 -18.59 8.69 -5.83
CA LEU A 15 -17.15 8.36 -5.88
C LEU A 15 -16.47 8.42 -4.49
N PRO A 16 -16.72 9.44 -3.64
CA PRO A 16 -16.15 9.48 -2.30
C PRO A 16 -16.66 8.34 -1.42
N VAL A 17 -17.92 7.92 -1.61
CA VAL A 17 -18.53 6.85 -0.81
C VAL A 17 -17.92 5.49 -1.16
N LEU A 18 -17.53 5.27 -2.42
CA LEU A 18 -16.78 4.08 -2.82
C LEU A 18 -15.37 4.06 -2.21
N SER A 19 -14.72 5.23 -2.06
CA SER A 19 -13.44 5.34 -1.36
C SER A 19 -13.55 5.06 0.15
N MET A 20 -14.75 5.17 0.74
CA MET A 20 -15.01 4.81 2.14
C MET A 20 -15.57 3.39 2.32
N ALA A 21 -15.88 2.69 1.22
CA ALA A 21 -16.37 1.30 1.26
C ALA A 21 -15.24 0.28 1.46
N ASP A 22 -13.98 0.66 1.26
CA ASP A 22 -12.81 -0.16 1.62
C ASP A 22 -12.41 0.01 3.09
N PHE A 23 -13.36 0.28 3.98
CA PHE A 23 -13.18 0.00 5.40
C PHE A 23 -13.26 -1.51 5.59
N GLN A 24 -12.27 -2.24 5.07
CA GLN A 24 -11.91 -3.55 5.58
C GLN A 24 -11.34 -3.25 6.97
N PRO A 25 -12.05 -3.53 8.07
CA PRO A 25 -11.41 -3.49 9.37
C PRO A 25 -10.28 -4.51 9.23
N GLY A 26 -9.03 -4.04 9.27
CA GLY A 26 -7.88 -4.93 9.36
C GLY A 26 -8.17 -5.94 10.47
N PRO A 27 -7.62 -7.18 10.40
CA PRO A 27 -7.94 -8.26 11.32
C PRO A 27 -8.08 -7.71 12.74
N VAL A 28 -9.31 -7.72 13.28
CA VAL A 28 -9.57 -7.22 14.62
C VAL A 28 -8.61 -7.97 15.55
N PRO A 29 -7.86 -7.27 16.42
CA PRO A 29 -7.04 -7.97 17.39
C PRO A 29 -7.93 -8.91 18.18
N ASP A 30 -7.72 -10.22 18.02
CA ASP A 30 -8.43 -11.24 18.77
C ASP A 30 -8.29 -10.91 20.26
N THR A 31 -9.40 -10.57 20.91
CA THR A 31 -9.47 -10.25 22.34
C THR A 31 -9.35 -11.48 23.23
N ASN A 32 -8.89 -12.61 22.69
CA ASN A 32 -8.50 -13.78 23.47
C ASN A 32 -7.03 -13.59 23.91
N PRO A 33 -6.74 -13.38 25.21
CA PRO A 33 -5.38 -13.26 25.71
C PRO A 33 -4.71 -14.64 25.84
N ASN A 34 -4.96 -15.55 24.88
CA ASN A 34 -4.04 -16.64 24.65
C ASN A 34 -2.89 -16.01 23.87
N LEU A 35 -1.72 -15.93 24.50
CA LEU A 35 -0.47 -15.47 23.89
C LEU A 35 -0.05 -16.47 22.80
N ASP A 36 -0.81 -16.53 21.73
CA ASP A 36 -0.57 -17.34 20.57
C ASP A 36 0.47 -16.64 19.70
N VAL A 37 1.43 -17.41 19.19
CA VAL A 37 2.51 -16.93 18.33
C VAL A 37 1.95 -16.20 17.11
N VAL A 38 0.78 -16.64 16.62
CA VAL A 38 0.04 -15.99 15.53
C VAL A 38 -0.44 -14.59 15.90
N GLY A 39 -0.94 -14.39 17.12
CA GLY A 39 -1.44 -13.10 17.60
C GLY A 39 -0.34 -12.05 17.71
N ILE A 40 0.82 -12.42 18.25
CA ILE A 40 2.00 -11.55 18.34
C ILE A 40 2.50 -11.18 16.94
N PHE A 41 2.57 -12.17 16.03
CA PHE A 41 2.99 -11.93 14.66
C PHE A 41 2.04 -10.96 13.92
N ASN A 42 0.73 -11.14 14.08
CA ASN A 42 -0.28 -10.25 13.50
C ASN A 42 -0.18 -8.82 14.06
N ALA A 43 0.05 -8.66 15.36
CA ALA A 43 0.21 -7.35 15.97
C ALA A 43 1.44 -6.61 15.42
N ILE A 44 2.57 -7.30 15.27
CA ILE A 44 3.80 -6.73 14.68
C ILE A 44 3.56 -6.36 13.22
N PHE A 45 2.93 -7.24 12.44
CA PHE A 45 2.66 -6.97 11.02
C PHE A 45 1.70 -5.79 10.83
N ASN A 46 0.60 -5.73 11.58
CA ASN A 46 -0.35 -4.61 11.51
C ASN A 46 0.31 -3.27 11.91
N PHE A 47 1.28 -3.29 12.80
CA PHE A 47 2.02 -2.09 13.16
C PHE A 47 3.03 -1.68 12.07
N ILE A 48 3.82 -2.62 11.54
CA ILE A 48 4.93 -2.29 10.62
C ILE A 48 4.47 -2.04 9.17
N TRP A 49 3.40 -2.70 8.74
CA TRP A 49 2.87 -2.63 7.37
C TRP A 49 2.49 -1.22 6.91
N PRO A 50 1.73 -0.41 7.68
CA PRO A 50 1.40 0.95 7.26
C PRO A 50 2.63 1.86 7.12
N PHE A 51 3.66 1.69 7.97
CA PHE A 51 4.92 2.43 7.82
C PHE A 51 5.67 2.02 6.56
N PHE A 52 5.71 0.72 6.25
CA PHE A 52 6.34 0.23 5.03
C PHE A 52 5.67 0.81 3.77
N ILE A 53 4.34 0.75 3.69
CA ILE A 53 3.61 1.31 2.54
C ILE A 53 3.77 2.82 2.48
N GLY A 54 3.67 3.53 3.61
CA GLY A 54 3.89 4.97 3.67
C GLY A 54 5.28 5.37 3.14
N PHE A 55 6.32 4.65 3.56
CA PHE A 55 7.69 4.88 3.09
C PHE A 55 7.83 4.58 1.59
N ALA A 56 7.23 3.49 1.11
CA ALA A 56 7.25 3.13 -0.31
C ALA A 56 6.64 4.25 -1.16
N VAL A 57 5.47 4.78 -0.79
CA VAL A 57 4.80 5.88 -1.51
C VAL A 57 5.68 7.12 -1.58
N ILE A 58 6.32 7.51 -0.47
CA ILE A 58 7.22 8.68 -0.43
C ILE A 58 8.39 8.49 -1.40
N MET A 59 9.02 7.31 -1.43
CA MET A 59 10.13 7.00 -2.35
C MET A 59 9.71 7.11 -3.81
N PHE A 60 8.50 6.65 -4.17
CA PHE A 60 7.98 6.82 -5.54
C PHE A 60 7.73 8.28 -5.90
N ILE A 61 7.22 9.08 -4.97
CA ILE A 61 7.01 10.51 -5.20
C ILE A 61 8.34 11.21 -5.46
N VAL A 62 9.35 10.94 -4.63
CA VAL A 62 10.71 11.52 -4.79
C VAL A 62 11.33 11.08 -6.12
N ALA A 63 11.23 9.80 -6.48
CA ALA A 63 11.72 9.31 -7.77
C ALA A 63 11.00 9.99 -8.95
N GLY A 64 9.69 10.21 -8.85
CA GLY A 64 8.89 10.92 -9.85
C GLY A 64 9.34 12.37 -10.04
N PHE A 65 9.51 13.12 -8.95
CA PHE A 65 10.02 14.50 -9.02
C PHE A 65 11.43 14.59 -9.60
N GLN A 66 12.31 13.67 -9.21
CA GLN A 66 13.67 13.60 -9.74
C GLN A 66 13.68 13.32 -11.25
N PHE A 67 12.75 12.49 -11.72
CA PHE A 67 12.60 12.19 -13.15
C PHE A 67 12.08 13.41 -13.93
N LEU A 68 11.07 14.12 -13.40
CA LEU A 68 10.52 15.32 -14.02
C LEU A 68 11.52 16.49 -14.05
N THR A 69 12.35 16.62 -13.01
CA THR A 69 13.30 17.74 -12.88
C THR A 69 14.62 17.49 -13.59
N ALA A 70 14.86 16.28 -14.11
CA ALA A 70 16.11 15.92 -14.77
C ALA A 70 16.35 16.67 -16.10
N GLN A 71 15.30 17.25 -16.72
CA GLN A 71 15.37 18.11 -17.92
C GLN A 71 16.22 17.57 -19.09
N GLY A 72 16.43 16.24 -19.17
CA GLY A 72 17.23 15.60 -20.20
C GLY A 72 18.75 15.58 -19.94
N GLU A 73 19.22 16.06 -18.79
CA GLU A 73 20.64 15.95 -18.40
C GLU A 73 20.96 14.46 -18.09
N PRO A 74 21.88 13.82 -18.82
CA PRO A 74 22.09 12.36 -18.76
C PRO A 74 22.47 11.85 -17.37
N GLY A 75 23.19 12.65 -16.56
CA GLY A 75 23.53 12.32 -15.18
C GLY A 75 22.30 12.22 -14.27
N LYS A 76 21.44 13.24 -14.29
CA LYS A 76 20.21 13.30 -13.49
C LYS A 76 19.17 12.27 -13.93
N VAL A 77 19.06 12.01 -15.24
CA VAL A 77 18.18 10.98 -15.79
C VAL A 77 18.60 9.59 -15.32
N THR A 78 19.90 9.31 -15.31
CA THR A 78 20.44 8.03 -14.81
C THR A 78 20.14 7.87 -13.32
N GLN A 79 20.34 8.92 -12.53
CA GLN A 79 20.04 8.91 -11.10
C GLN A 79 18.54 8.68 -10.82
N ALA A 80 17.66 9.35 -11.56
CA ALA A 80 16.21 9.17 -11.47
C ALA A 80 15.78 7.75 -11.85
N ARG A 81 16.38 7.17 -12.90
CA ARG A 81 16.13 5.76 -13.29
C ARG A 81 16.52 4.80 -12.18
N ASN A 82 17.68 4.99 -11.58
CA ASN A 82 18.13 4.12 -10.48
C ASN A 82 17.19 4.24 -9.28
N SER A 83 16.77 5.46 -8.93
CA SER A 83 15.78 5.70 -7.86
C SER A 83 14.46 4.96 -8.13
N LEU A 84 13.97 5.00 -9.37
CA LEU A 84 12.77 4.29 -9.78
C LEU A 84 12.93 2.75 -9.71
N ILE A 85 14.08 2.22 -10.14
CA ILE A 85 14.38 0.78 -10.06
C ILE A 85 14.40 0.33 -8.60
N TRP A 86 15.05 1.09 -7.71
CA TRP A 86 15.06 0.78 -6.28
C TRP A 86 13.67 0.85 -5.66
N GLY A 87 12.82 1.81 -6.06
CA GLY A 87 11.41 1.85 -5.68
C GLY A 87 10.65 0.61 -6.15
N ALA A 88 10.82 0.21 -7.41
CA ALA A 88 10.19 -0.99 -7.97
C ALA A 88 10.65 -2.28 -7.28
N VAL A 89 11.94 -2.41 -6.96
CA VAL A 89 12.49 -3.53 -6.20
C VAL A 89 11.88 -3.58 -4.79
N GLY A 90 11.71 -2.42 -4.13
CA GLY A 90 11.05 -2.35 -2.83
C GLY A 90 9.62 -2.88 -2.85
N VAL A 91 8.85 -2.55 -3.89
CA VAL A 91 7.48 -3.10 -4.08
C VAL A 91 7.53 -4.60 -4.34
N ALA A 92 8.42 -5.07 -5.20
CA ALA A 92 8.56 -6.48 -5.49
C ALA A 92 8.86 -7.29 -4.22
N VAL A 93 9.77 -6.81 -3.37
CA VAL A 93 10.08 -7.43 -2.07
C VAL A 93 8.87 -7.36 -1.13
N GLY A 94 8.15 -6.24 -1.08
CA GLY A 94 6.94 -6.09 -0.27
C GLY A 94 5.84 -7.09 -0.64
N VAL A 95 5.64 -7.32 -1.95
CA VAL A 95 4.69 -8.32 -2.45
C VAL A 95 5.11 -9.73 -2.05
N LEU A 96 6.41 -10.05 -2.13
CA LEU A 96 6.92 -11.36 -1.67
C LEU A 96 6.75 -11.54 -0.16
N ALA A 97 7.00 -10.49 0.63
CA ALA A 97 6.85 -10.53 2.09
C ALA A 97 5.40 -10.79 2.54
N PHE A 98 4.41 -10.45 1.72
CA PHE A 98 2.99 -10.72 2.01
C PHE A 98 2.67 -12.22 2.16
N SER A 99 3.49 -13.10 1.59
CA SER A 99 3.32 -14.56 1.70
C SER A 99 3.69 -15.13 3.08
N ILE A 100 4.54 -14.43 3.84
CA ILE A 100 5.05 -14.90 5.15
C ILE A 100 3.92 -15.11 6.19
N PRO A 101 3.01 -14.13 6.44
CA PRO A 101 1.89 -14.34 7.37
C PRO A 101 0.96 -15.48 6.94
N PHE A 102 0.80 -15.72 5.64
CA PHE A 102 0.00 -16.82 5.13
C PHE A 102 0.60 -18.18 5.48
N VAL A 103 1.92 -18.35 5.28
CA VAL A 103 2.62 -19.60 5.61
C VAL A 103 2.58 -19.89 7.11
N ILE A 104 2.82 -18.87 7.95
CA ILE A 104 2.83 -19.05 9.41
C ILE A 104 1.45 -19.49 9.92
N ARG A 105 0.38 -18.88 9.41
CA ARG A 105 -0.99 -19.27 9.78
C ARG A 105 -1.33 -20.69 9.32
N ASN A 106 -0.87 -21.11 8.14
CA ASN A 106 -1.11 -22.45 7.63
C ASN A 106 -0.39 -23.55 8.44
N GLN A 107 0.82 -23.26 8.93
CA GLN A 107 1.62 -24.24 9.68
C GLN A 107 1.21 -24.35 11.15
N LEU A 108 0.63 -23.30 11.74
CA LEU A 108 0.21 -23.28 13.14
C LEU A 108 -1.25 -23.72 13.36
N ASN A 109 -2.08 -23.77 12.30
CA ASN A 109 -3.45 -24.26 12.36
C ASN A 109 -3.55 -25.79 12.15
N ALA A 110 -2.57 -26.53 12.69
CA ALA A 110 -2.47 -27.99 12.69
C ALA A 110 -2.81 -28.56 14.08
#